data_AF-A0A6L9ZD95-F1
#
_entry.id   AF-A0A6L9ZD95-F1
#
_cell.length_a   1.000
_cell.length_b   1.000
_cell.length_c   1.000
_cell.angle_alpha   90.00
_cell.angle_beta   90.00
_cell.angle_gamma   90.00
#
_symmetry.space_group_name_H-M   'P 1'
#
loop_
_entity.id
_entity.type
_entity.pdbx_description
1 polymer ?
#
loop_
_entity_poly.entity_id
_entity_poly.type
_entity_poly.pdbx_seq_one_letter_code
_entity_poly.pdbx_strand_id
1 'polypeptide(L)'
;MPPERLGFTDVVIDSDGILRRYLWYATFNRDSPCQTEMSLSLQLALHYLAAEGIDPKVTPEGEVQLGETTLRSLPGYAGNYSGTSNAGYQMLLDYRTPGDIAQRVTLKQILSDQFEPSWVKDRVVLIGVTAPSIEDDFRTPFSQDSNQTIEMRGVFIQAQMVSQILSAVKDGRQPLWVWSEWEEFFWIWAWGSLGGFLVLVCKRLFHWVGVGIANLVVLSGVCFLVFIQGWWIPLIPSALAFVATGMIVGYKRAVLVSCSVLGN
;
A
#
# COMPACT_ATOMS: atom_id res chain seq x y z
N MET A 1 -22.53 -21.40 11.07
CA MET A 1 -21.66 -21.87 9.97
C MET A 1 -20.28 -22.15 10.54
N PRO A 2 -19.51 -23.10 9.99
CA PRO A 2 -18.12 -23.33 10.43
C PRO A 2 -17.27 -22.06 10.26
N PRO A 3 -16.36 -21.74 11.21
CA PRO A 3 -15.52 -20.54 11.14
C PRO A 3 -14.71 -20.42 9.86
N GLU A 4 -14.31 -21.56 9.25
CA GLU A 4 -13.53 -21.62 8.02
C GLU A 4 -14.36 -21.17 6.80
N ARG A 5 -15.68 -21.07 6.92
CA ARG A 5 -16.58 -20.58 5.86
C ARG A 5 -17.07 -19.17 6.13
N LEU A 6 -16.47 -18.48 7.10
CA LEU A 6 -16.82 -17.12 7.50
C LEU A 6 -15.59 -16.24 7.40
N GLY A 7 -15.73 -15.09 6.77
CA GLY A 7 -14.72 -14.05 6.76
C GLY A 7 -15.36 -12.68 6.83
N PHE A 8 -14.71 -11.74 7.52
CA PHE A 8 -15.19 -10.38 7.65
C PHE A 8 -14.91 -9.57 6.38
N THR A 9 -15.71 -8.55 6.10
CA THR A 9 -15.56 -7.70 4.91
C THR A 9 -15.10 -6.29 5.25
N ASP A 10 -14.86 -6.01 6.53
CA ASP A 10 -14.39 -4.74 7.06
C ASP A 10 -13.11 -4.26 6.37
N VAL A 11 -13.06 -2.95 6.16
CA VAL A 11 -11.94 -2.25 5.53
C VAL A 11 -11.50 -1.07 6.41
N VAL A 12 -10.24 -0.66 6.25
CA VAL A 12 -9.69 0.50 6.96
C VAL A 12 -9.57 1.65 5.99
N ILE A 13 -10.42 2.66 6.17
CA ILE A 13 -10.41 3.88 5.36
C ILE A 13 -9.40 4.86 5.98
N ASP A 14 -8.55 5.45 5.13
CA ASP A 14 -7.59 6.45 5.59
C ASP A 14 -8.30 7.76 5.98
N SER A 15 -7.59 8.65 6.69
CA SER A 15 -8.15 9.91 7.21
C SER A 15 -8.67 10.86 6.14
N ASP A 16 -8.24 10.71 4.89
CA ASP A 16 -8.72 11.48 3.73
C ASP A 16 -9.89 10.80 2.98
N GLY A 17 -10.41 9.71 3.54
CA GLY A 17 -11.55 8.97 3.02
C GLY A 17 -11.21 8.00 1.89
N ILE A 18 -9.93 7.76 1.60
CA ILE A 18 -9.50 6.85 0.53
C ILE A 18 -9.08 5.51 1.12
N LEU A 19 -9.57 4.43 0.51
CA LEU A 19 -9.17 3.08 0.85
C LEU A 19 -7.83 2.75 0.18
N ARG A 20 -6.77 2.55 0.99
CA ARG A 20 -5.41 2.19 0.49
C ARG A 20 -4.82 0.95 1.14
N ARG A 21 -5.50 0.41 2.15
CA ARG A 21 -5.04 -0.71 2.96
C ARG A 21 -6.23 -1.53 3.42
N TYR A 22 -5.97 -2.78 3.77
CA TYR A 22 -7.01 -3.67 4.25
C TYR A 22 -6.52 -4.58 5.35
N LEU A 23 -7.45 -4.99 6.19
CA LEU A 23 -7.25 -6.00 7.22
C LEU A 23 -7.38 -7.37 6.57
N TRP A 24 -6.38 -8.22 6.74
CA TRP A 24 -6.45 -9.62 6.30
C TRP A 24 -6.67 -10.57 7.48
N TYR A 25 -6.25 -10.17 8.68
CA TYR A 25 -6.52 -10.85 9.95
C TYR A 25 -6.81 -9.81 11.04
N ALA A 26 -7.79 -10.05 11.91
CA ALA A 26 -8.16 -9.14 12.99
C ALA A 26 -8.80 -9.89 14.16
N THR A 27 -8.44 -9.54 15.39
CA THR A 27 -9.11 -10.07 16.58
C THR A 27 -10.22 -9.14 17.01
N PHE A 28 -11.47 -9.61 16.96
CA PHE A 28 -12.62 -8.85 17.42
C PHE A 28 -12.97 -9.15 18.88
N ASN A 29 -13.63 -8.22 19.56
CA ASN A 29 -14.15 -8.46 20.91
C ASN A 29 -15.17 -9.62 20.89
N ARG A 30 -15.28 -10.37 21.98
CA ARG A 30 -16.19 -11.52 22.12
C ARG A 30 -17.66 -11.16 21.89
N ASP A 31 -18.00 -9.90 22.13
CA ASP A 31 -19.35 -9.35 21.93
C ASP A 31 -19.64 -8.97 20.46
N SER A 32 -18.67 -9.11 19.55
CA SER A 32 -18.87 -8.88 18.13
C SER A 32 -19.86 -9.90 17.55
N PRO A 33 -20.84 -9.47 16.74
CA PRO A 33 -21.74 -10.39 16.05
C PRO A 33 -21.01 -11.30 15.04
N CYS A 34 -19.81 -10.90 14.61
CA CYS A 34 -18.93 -11.69 13.77
C CYS A 34 -17.64 -12.02 14.53
N GLN A 35 -17.45 -13.32 14.82
CA GLN A 35 -16.27 -13.83 15.55
C GLN A 35 -15.17 -14.38 14.63
N THR A 36 -15.27 -14.17 13.30
CA THR A 36 -14.22 -14.61 12.40
C THR A 36 -13.02 -13.67 12.48
N GLU A 37 -11.83 -14.25 12.62
CA GLU A 37 -10.59 -13.48 12.69
C GLU A 37 -9.94 -13.29 11.31
N MET A 38 -10.41 -13.99 10.28
CA MET A 38 -9.89 -13.89 8.92
C MET A 38 -10.82 -13.04 8.06
N SER A 39 -10.24 -12.22 7.20
CA SER A 39 -11.01 -11.51 6.17
C SER A 39 -11.61 -12.49 5.16
N LEU A 40 -12.71 -12.09 4.51
CA LEU A 40 -13.30 -12.85 3.41
C LEU A 40 -12.28 -13.09 2.29
N SER A 41 -11.48 -12.07 1.97
CA SER A 41 -10.46 -12.17 0.93
C SER A 41 -9.36 -13.18 1.27
N LEU A 42 -8.89 -13.21 2.52
CA LEU A 42 -7.93 -14.22 2.97
C LEU A 42 -8.55 -15.62 2.95
N GLN A 43 -9.76 -15.80 3.50
CA GLN A 43 -10.44 -17.10 3.50
C GLN A 43 -10.56 -17.67 2.09
N LEU A 44 -11.05 -16.87 1.13
CA LEU A 44 -11.20 -17.31 -0.25
C LEU A 44 -9.87 -17.68 -0.90
N ALA A 45 -8.82 -16.91 -0.64
CA ALA A 45 -7.49 -17.22 -1.15
C ALA A 45 -6.96 -18.54 -0.56
N LEU A 46 -7.10 -18.74 0.76
CA LEU A 46 -6.69 -19.97 1.44
C LEU A 46 -7.45 -21.20 0.91
N HIS A 47 -8.78 -21.10 0.75
CA HIS A 47 -9.59 -22.19 0.18
C HIS A 47 -9.16 -22.56 -1.23
N TYR A 48 -8.88 -21.55 -2.07
CA TYR A 48 -8.41 -21.78 -3.43
C TYR A 48 -7.02 -22.45 -3.44
N LEU A 49 -6.09 -21.95 -2.63
CA LEU A 49 -4.72 -22.44 -2.54
C LEU A 49 -4.64 -23.86 -1.93
N ALA A 50 -5.50 -24.18 -0.97
CA ALA A 50 -5.57 -25.52 -0.38
C ALA A 50 -5.95 -26.58 -1.43
N ALA A 51 -6.83 -26.25 -2.38
CA ALA A 51 -7.16 -27.13 -3.50
C ALA A 51 -5.97 -27.34 -4.46
N GLU A 52 -5.00 -26.42 -4.46
CA GLU A 52 -3.73 -26.54 -5.20
C GLU A 52 -2.60 -27.17 -4.36
N GLY A 53 -2.90 -27.61 -3.12
CA GLY A 53 -1.92 -28.22 -2.22
C GLY A 53 -0.99 -27.24 -1.51
N ILE A 54 -1.39 -25.96 -1.42
CA ILE A 54 -0.65 -24.91 -0.73
C ILE A 54 -1.38 -24.58 0.58
N ASP A 55 -0.84 -25.08 1.68
CA ASP A 55 -1.37 -24.84 3.03
C ASP A 55 -0.66 -23.66 3.73
N PRO A 56 -1.39 -22.86 4.54
CA PRO A 56 -0.80 -21.78 5.32
C PRO A 56 0.11 -22.32 6.43
N LYS A 57 1.25 -21.66 6.63
CA LYS A 57 2.15 -21.87 7.76
C LYS A 57 2.32 -20.57 8.53
N VAL A 58 2.33 -20.64 9.86
CA VAL A 58 2.60 -19.47 10.69
C VAL A 58 4.11 -19.37 10.89
N THR A 59 4.69 -18.21 10.58
CA THR A 59 6.13 -17.95 10.81
C THR A 59 6.39 -17.70 12.30
N PRO A 60 7.66 -17.79 12.77
CA PRO A 60 8.00 -17.44 14.15
C PRO A 60 7.60 -16.01 14.55
N GLU A 61 7.52 -15.10 13.58
CA GLU A 61 7.11 -13.70 13.74
C GLU A 61 5.58 -13.53 13.78
N GLY A 62 4.82 -14.62 13.62
CA GLY A 62 3.35 -14.62 13.61
C GLY A 62 2.74 -14.34 12.24
N GLU A 63 3.54 -14.23 11.18
CA GLU A 63 3.05 -13.96 9.82
C GLU A 63 2.53 -15.23 9.14
N VAL A 64 1.80 -15.08 8.03
CA VAL A 64 1.27 -16.22 7.26
C VAL A 64 2.11 -16.45 6.02
N GLN A 65 2.77 -17.60 5.96
CA GLN A 65 3.50 -18.10 4.81
C GLN A 65 2.63 -19.02 3.95
N LEU A 66 2.58 -18.75 2.66
CA LEU A 66 1.86 -19.50 1.63
C LEU A 66 2.83 -19.89 0.51
N GLY A 67 3.27 -21.15 0.52
CA GLY A 67 4.37 -21.59 -0.34
C GLY A 67 5.64 -20.80 -0.05
N GLU A 68 6.17 -20.11 -1.05
CA GLU A 68 7.36 -19.25 -0.95
C GLU A 68 7.04 -17.80 -0.55
N THR A 69 5.75 -17.42 -0.51
CA THR A 69 5.32 -16.04 -0.27
C THR A 69 4.87 -15.86 1.18
N THR A 70 5.44 -14.87 1.88
CA THR A 70 4.98 -14.47 3.22
C THR A 70 4.09 -13.23 3.16
N LEU A 71 2.87 -13.34 3.68
CA LEU A 71 1.96 -12.22 3.88
C LEU A 71 2.37 -11.46 5.14
N ARG A 72 3.07 -10.35 4.91
CA ARG A 72 3.56 -9.49 5.99
C ARG A 72 2.51 -8.50 6.44
N SER A 73 2.47 -8.24 7.74
CA SER A 73 1.66 -7.13 8.24
C SER A 73 2.38 -5.81 8.02
N LEU A 74 1.62 -4.77 7.67
CA LEU A 74 2.10 -3.40 7.62
C LEU A 74 2.65 -3.03 9.00
N PRO A 75 3.93 -2.68 9.11
CA PRO A 75 4.52 -2.42 10.41
C PRO A 75 3.98 -1.12 11.02
N GLY A 76 3.91 -1.06 12.35
CA GLY A 76 3.38 0.10 13.09
C GLY A 76 4.21 1.39 12.93
N TYR A 77 5.38 1.32 12.29
CA TYR A 77 6.25 2.45 11.94
C TYR A 77 6.15 2.86 10.46
N ALA A 78 5.31 2.21 9.65
CA ALA A 78 5.26 2.42 8.21
C ALA A 78 4.81 3.84 7.81
N GLY A 79 5.76 4.76 7.60
CA GLY A 79 5.51 6.10 7.06
C GLY A 79 4.33 6.82 7.72
N ASN A 80 3.38 7.31 6.89
CA ASN A 80 2.17 8.01 7.36
C ASN A 80 1.16 7.11 8.11
N TYR A 81 1.41 5.81 8.15
CA TYR A 81 0.65 4.84 8.93
C TYR A 81 1.29 4.59 10.30
N SER A 82 2.33 5.33 10.67
CA SER A 82 2.93 5.27 12.01
C SER A 82 1.88 5.54 13.08
N GLY A 83 1.78 4.66 14.08
CA GLY A 83 0.79 4.79 15.15
C GLY A 83 -0.65 4.48 14.74
N THR A 84 -0.90 4.09 13.48
CA THR A 84 -2.20 3.61 13.02
C THR A 84 -2.33 2.09 13.22
N SER A 85 -2.56 1.75 14.48
CA SER A 85 -3.50 0.70 14.91
C SER A 85 -3.01 -0.72 15.25
N ASN A 86 -3.42 -1.15 16.45
CA ASN A 86 -3.49 -2.51 16.99
C ASN A 86 -4.73 -3.31 16.50
N ALA A 87 -5.38 -2.95 15.40
CA ALA A 87 -6.66 -3.55 14.97
C ALA A 87 -6.53 -4.88 14.20
N GLY A 88 -5.32 -5.44 14.12
CA GLY A 88 -5.04 -6.67 13.38
C GLY A 88 -3.96 -6.49 12.32
N TYR A 89 -3.75 -7.53 11.53
CA TYR A 89 -2.78 -7.54 10.46
C TYR A 89 -3.35 -6.88 9.21
N GLN A 90 -2.59 -5.91 8.71
CA GLN A 90 -2.97 -5.05 7.60
C GLN A 90 -1.95 -5.20 6.48
N MET A 91 -2.32 -4.88 5.24
CA MET A 91 -1.35 -4.65 4.17
C MET A 91 -1.85 -3.57 3.22
N LEU A 92 -0.94 -2.94 2.48
CA LEU A 92 -1.30 -1.99 1.44
C LEU A 92 -2.03 -2.71 0.30
N LEU A 93 -3.05 -2.06 -0.24
CA LEU A 93 -3.85 -2.57 -1.34
C LEU A 93 -3.23 -2.16 -2.67
N ASP A 94 -2.77 -3.13 -3.45
CA ASP A 94 -2.24 -2.96 -4.80
C ASP A 94 -3.38 -3.10 -5.82
N TYR A 95 -4.00 -1.98 -6.15
CA TYR A 95 -5.11 -1.96 -7.09
C TYR A 95 -4.65 -2.27 -8.52
N ARG A 96 -5.21 -3.34 -9.11
CA ARG A 96 -4.86 -3.76 -10.48
C ARG A 96 -5.58 -2.98 -11.57
N THR A 97 -6.78 -2.49 -11.29
CA THR A 97 -7.61 -1.77 -12.27
C THR A 97 -8.61 -0.84 -11.57
N PRO A 98 -8.96 0.32 -12.16
CA PRO A 98 -10.04 1.17 -11.68
C PRO A 98 -11.44 0.59 -11.91
N GLY A 99 -11.58 -0.42 -12.78
CA GLY A 99 -12.86 -0.95 -13.22
C GLY A 99 -13.02 -2.46 -13.01
N ASP A 100 -13.41 -3.18 -14.05
CA ASP A 100 -13.71 -4.60 -13.98
C ASP A 100 -12.43 -5.45 -13.77
N ILE A 101 -12.22 -5.87 -12.52
CA ILE A 101 -11.13 -6.78 -12.09
C ILE A 101 -11.36 -8.23 -12.53
N ALA A 102 -12.60 -8.61 -12.75
CA ALA A 102 -13.00 -9.95 -13.15
C ALA A 102 -14.24 -9.90 -14.04
N GLN A 103 -14.51 -10.98 -14.76
CA GLN A 103 -15.70 -11.12 -15.57
C GLN A 103 -16.97 -11.04 -14.69
N ARG A 104 -17.95 -10.25 -15.14
CA ARG A 104 -19.21 -10.06 -14.43
C ARG A 104 -20.30 -10.87 -15.10
N VAL A 105 -21.04 -11.62 -14.28
CA VAL A 105 -22.23 -12.36 -14.70
C VAL A 105 -23.37 -11.96 -13.79
N THR A 106 -24.48 -11.53 -14.38
CA THR A 106 -25.66 -11.16 -13.60
C THR A 106 -26.40 -12.40 -13.12
N LEU A 107 -27.08 -12.31 -11.97
CA LEU A 107 -27.94 -13.40 -11.49
C LEU A 107 -28.99 -13.79 -12.54
N LYS A 108 -29.53 -12.82 -13.29
CA LYS A 108 -30.47 -13.08 -14.38
C LYS A 108 -29.87 -13.99 -15.47
N GLN A 109 -28.62 -13.74 -15.87
CA GLN A 109 -27.94 -14.58 -16.87
C GLN A 109 -27.73 -16.00 -16.35
N ILE A 110 -27.34 -16.16 -15.08
CA ILE A 110 -27.17 -17.48 -14.46
C ILE A 110 -28.51 -18.23 -14.42
N LEU A 111 -29.59 -17.58 -14.00
CA LEU A 111 -30.93 -18.17 -13.92
C LEU A 111 -31.57 -18.46 -15.28
N SER A 112 -31.05 -17.85 -16.35
CA SER A 112 -31.54 -18.04 -17.72
C SER A 112 -30.64 -18.96 -18.55
N ASP A 113 -29.69 -19.66 -17.90
CA ASP A 113 -28.65 -20.47 -18.56
C ASP A 113 -27.85 -19.72 -19.66
N GLN A 114 -27.68 -18.41 -19.47
CA GLN A 114 -26.93 -17.52 -20.38
C GLN A 114 -25.50 -17.30 -19.87
N PHE A 115 -24.81 -18.37 -19.52
CA PHE A 115 -23.40 -18.33 -19.13
C PHE A 115 -22.68 -19.63 -19.50
N GLU A 116 -21.37 -19.55 -19.73
CA GLU A 116 -20.57 -20.76 -19.95
C GLU A 116 -20.03 -21.29 -18.61
N PRO A 117 -20.12 -22.61 -18.33
CA PRO A 117 -19.56 -23.18 -17.11
C PRO A 117 -18.05 -22.93 -16.90
N SER A 118 -17.30 -22.72 -17.98
CA SER A 118 -15.88 -22.35 -17.99
C SER A 118 -15.59 -21.01 -17.28
N TRP A 119 -16.60 -20.15 -17.13
CA TRP A 119 -16.47 -18.84 -16.49
C TRP A 119 -16.41 -18.93 -14.96
N VAL A 120 -16.87 -20.03 -14.37
CA VAL A 120 -16.92 -20.23 -12.90
C VAL A 120 -16.07 -21.41 -12.43
N LYS A 121 -15.81 -22.39 -13.31
CA LYS A 121 -15.01 -23.56 -12.98
C LYS A 121 -13.57 -23.17 -12.64
N ASP A 122 -13.03 -23.76 -11.58
CA ASP A 122 -11.65 -23.57 -11.11
C ASP A 122 -11.27 -22.10 -10.83
N ARG A 123 -12.26 -21.29 -10.44
CA ARG A 123 -12.12 -19.85 -10.16
C ARG A 123 -12.73 -19.49 -8.83
N VAL A 124 -12.19 -18.45 -8.20
CA VAL A 124 -12.89 -17.77 -7.09
C VAL A 124 -14.03 -16.95 -7.66
N VAL A 125 -15.25 -17.20 -7.18
CA VAL A 125 -16.46 -16.48 -7.59
C VAL A 125 -16.95 -15.63 -6.43
N LEU A 126 -17.03 -14.32 -6.65
CA LEU A 126 -17.60 -13.37 -5.70
C LEU A 126 -19.01 -13.00 -6.13
N ILE A 127 -19.95 -13.08 -5.20
CA ILE A 127 -21.35 -12.73 -5.41
C ILE A 127 -21.64 -11.50 -4.55
N GLY A 128 -22.06 -10.41 -5.18
CA GLY A 128 -22.35 -9.15 -4.51
C GLY A 128 -23.32 -8.29 -5.30
N VAL A 129 -23.75 -7.18 -4.69
CA VAL A 129 -24.71 -6.26 -5.28
C VAL A 129 -24.00 -5.05 -5.86
N THR A 130 -24.34 -4.69 -7.10
CA THR A 130 -23.80 -3.50 -7.81
C THR A 130 -24.90 -2.49 -8.16
N ALA A 131 -26.07 -2.64 -7.56
CA ALA A 131 -27.21 -1.75 -7.79
C ALA A 131 -27.00 -0.39 -7.11
N PRO A 132 -27.25 0.74 -7.79
CA PRO A 132 -27.11 2.09 -7.21
C PRO A 132 -27.92 2.33 -5.93
N SER A 133 -28.98 1.56 -5.70
CA SER A 133 -29.86 1.68 -4.53
C SER A 133 -29.25 1.14 -3.23
N ILE A 134 -28.14 0.41 -3.29
CA ILE A 134 -27.44 -0.13 -2.13
C ILE A 134 -26.08 0.56 -2.05
N GLU A 135 -25.88 1.27 -0.93
CA GLU A 135 -24.63 1.95 -0.58
C GLU A 135 -23.59 0.90 -0.18
N ASP A 136 -22.60 0.70 -1.05
CA ASP A 136 -21.45 -0.21 -0.88
C ASP A 136 -20.30 0.32 -1.75
N ASP A 137 -20.15 1.64 -1.79
CA ASP A 137 -19.24 2.34 -2.68
C ASP A 137 -18.09 2.94 -1.86
N PHE A 138 -16.85 2.71 -2.32
CA PHE A 138 -15.64 3.16 -1.65
C PHE A 138 -14.83 4.07 -2.56
N ARG A 139 -14.32 5.17 -1.99
CA ARG A 139 -13.31 6.00 -2.67
C ARG A 139 -11.98 5.27 -2.68
N THR A 140 -11.37 5.20 -3.86
CA THR A 140 -10.08 4.57 -4.12
C THR A 140 -9.10 5.61 -4.66
N PRO A 141 -7.80 5.29 -4.83
CA PRO A 141 -6.87 6.19 -5.50
C PRO A 141 -7.33 6.65 -6.90
N PHE A 142 -8.19 5.89 -7.58
CA PHE A 142 -8.74 6.26 -8.88
C PHE A 142 -9.92 7.24 -8.82
N SER A 143 -10.47 7.49 -7.64
CA SER A 143 -11.65 8.36 -7.48
C SER A 143 -11.35 9.84 -7.68
N GLN A 144 -10.08 10.26 -7.71
CA GLN A 144 -9.68 11.66 -7.86
C GLN A 144 -9.47 12.11 -9.31
N ASP A 145 -9.28 11.17 -10.24
CA ASP A 145 -8.71 11.48 -11.57
C ASP A 145 -9.75 11.75 -12.68
N SER A 146 -11.04 11.78 -12.34
CA SER A 146 -12.10 11.94 -13.33
C SER A 146 -13.10 13.03 -12.91
N ASN A 147 -13.64 13.76 -13.88
CA ASN A 147 -14.76 14.73 -13.71
C ASN A 147 -16.04 14.09 -13.11
N GLN A 148 -16.00 12.80 -12.80
CA GLN A 148 -16.99 12.02 -12.08
C GLN A 148 -16.29 11.30 -10.91
N THR A 149 -16.86 11.33 -9.71
CA THR A 149 -16.36 10.49 -8.61
C THR A 149 -16.57 9.03 -8.99
N ILE A 150 -15.51 8.35 -9.43
CA ILE A 150 -15.56 6.90 -9.69
C ILE A 150 -15.33 6.21 -8.35
N GLU A 151 -16.42 5.79 -7.70
CA GLU A 151 -16.35 4.93 -6.52
C GLU A 151 -16.34 3.47 -6.94
N MET A 152 -15.68 2.63 -6.15
CA MET A 152 -15.56 1.20 -6.40
C MET A 152 -16.44 0.43 -5.44
N ARG A 153 -17.26 -0.48 -5.99
CA ARG A 153 -18.13 -1.35 -5.19
C ARG A 153 -17.32 -2.25 -4.27
N GLY A 154 -17.83 -2.51 -3.07
CA GLY A 154 -17.21 -3.37 -2.05
C GLY A 154 -16.89 -4.77 -2.56
N VAL A 155 -17.75 -5.37 -3.39
CA VAL A 155 -17.46 -6.66 -4.04
C VAL A 155 -16.22 -6.62 -4.94
N PHE A 156 -15.97 -5.50 -5.64
CA PHE A 156 -14.76 -5.34 -6.46
C PHE A 156 -13.54 -5.08 -5.59
N ILE A 157 -13.69 -4.35 -4.48
CA ILE A 157 -12.64 -4.20 -3.48
C ILE A 157 -12.19 -5.58 -2.94
N GLN A 158 -13.13 -6.44 -2.55
CA GLN A 158 -12.82 -7.81 -2.13
C GLN A 158 -12.14 -8.62 -3.24
N ALA A 159 -12.56 -8.44 -4.49
CA ALA A 159 -11.92 -9.07 -5.64
C ALA A 159 -10.46 -8.60 -5.85
N GLN A 160 -10.17 -7.31 -5.65
CA GLN A 160 -8.79 -6.79 -5.69
C GLN A 160 -7.93 -7.44 -4.59
N MET A 161 -8.46 -7.54 -3.36
CA MET A 161 -7.73 -8.17 -2.24
C MET A 161 -7.44 -9.66 -2.48
N VAL A 162 -8.44 -10.43 -2.95
CA VAL A 162 -8.25 -11.85 -3.30
C VAL A 162 -7.21 -11.98 -4.42
N SER A 163 -7.36 -11.18 -5.47
CA SER A 163 -6.45 -11.15 -6.62
C SER A 163 -5.02 -10.84 -6.19
N GLN A 164 -4.82 -9.89 -5.27
CA GLN A 164 -3.51 -9.55 -4.71
C GLN A 164 -2.86 -10.75 -4.00
N ILE A 165 -3.58 -11.44 -3.10
CA ILE A 165 -3.05 -12.60 -2.38
C ILE A 165 -2.71 -13.73 -3.36
N LEU A 166 -3.63 -14.07 -4.27
CA LEU A 166 -3.40 -15.15 -5.24
C LEU A 166 -2.27 -14.84 -6.21
N SER A 167 -2.17 -13.60 -6.72
CA SER A 167 -1.08 -13.19 -7.60
C SER A 167 0.27 -13.21 -6.88
N ALA A 168 0.30 -12.89 -5.59
CA ALA A 168 1.52 -12.94 -4.80
C ALA A 168 2.01 -14.38 -4.59
N VAL A 169 1.11 -15.33 -4.42
CA VAL A 169 1.47 -16.75 -4.21
C VAL A 169 1.75 -17.47 -5.54
N LYS A 170 0.93 -17.24 -6.57
CA LYS A 170 0.97 -18.00 -7.83
C LYS A 170 1.85 -17.37 -8.90
N ASP A 171 1.79 -16.05 -9.02
CA ASP A 171 2.50 -15.31 -10.08
C ASP A 171 3.81 -14.69 -9.59
N GLY A 172 4.13 -14.84 -8.30
CA GLY A 172 5.31 -14.23 -7.68
C GLY A 172 5.25 -12.70 -7.66
N ARG A 173 4.07 -12.10 -7.79
CA ARG A 173 3.90 -10.64 -7.76
C ARG A 173 4.14 -10.12 -6.35
N GLN A 174 5.20 -9.35 -6.17
CA GLN A 174 5.53 -8.78 -4.86
C GLN A 174 4.41 -7.84 -4.38
N PRO A 175 3.83 -8.07 -3.19
CA PRO A 175 2.95 -7.10 -2.57
C PRO A 175 3.70 -5.80 -2.28
N LEU A 176 2.98 -4.70 -2.04
CA LEU A 176 3.59 -3.43 -1.64
C LEU A 176 4.22 -3.55 -0.24
N TRP A 177 5.54 -3.43 -0.18
CA TRP A 177 6.36 -3.58 1.03
C TRP A 177 6.97 -2.26 1.45
N VAL A 178 7.24 -2.15 2.75
CA VAL A 178 7.90 -1.00 3.36
C VAL A 178 9.27 -1.44 3.85
N TRP A 179 10.24 -0.53 3.81
CA TRP A 179 11.55 -0.76 4.38
C TRP A 179 11.50 -0.85 5.91
N SER A 180 12.50 -1.53 6.47
CA SER A 180 12.75 -1.50 7.91
C SER A 180 13.14 -0.10 8.37
N GLU A 181 12.96 0.19 9.65
CA GLU A 181 13.31 1.49 10.25
C GLU A 181 14.77 1.89 9.98
N TRP A 182 15.69 0.92 9.97
CA TRP A 182 17.10 1.18 9.70
C TRP A 182 17.38 1.56 8.24
N GLU A 183 16.74 0.87 7.29
CA GLU A 183 16.85 1.18 5.87
C GLU A 183 16.28 2.56 5.57
N GLU A 184 15.11 2.90 6.14
CA GLU A 184 14.54 4.24 6.04
C GLU A 184 15.46 5.30 6.67
N PHE A 185 16.03 5.03 7.84
CA PHE A 185 16.96 5.93 8.51
C PHE A 185 18.18 6.22 7.65
N PHE A 186 18.85 5.19 7.11
CA PHE A 186 20.03 5.37 6.27
C PHE A 186 19.70 6.14 4.99
N TRP A 187 18.53 5.89 4.41
CA TRP A 187 18.07 6.59 3.23
C TRP A 187 17.86 8.09 3.50
N ILE A 188 17.11 8.43 4.55
CA ILE A 188 16.86 9.82 4.93
C ILE A 188 18.17 10.52 5.31
N TRP A 189 19.04 9.84 6.05
CA TRP A 189 20.35 10.36 6.45
C TRP A 189 21.26 10.61 5.25
N ALA A 190 21.27 9.73 4.24
CA ALA A 190 22.06 9.89 3.04
C ALA A 190 21.63 11.13 2.23
N TRP A 191 20.31 11.29 2.01
CA TRP A 191 19.77 12.48 1.34
C TRP A 191 19.97 13.77 2.16
N GLY A 192 19.78 13.72 3.47
CA GLY A 192 20.11 14.83 4.37
C GLY A 192 21.59 15.25 4.27
N SER A 193 22.50 14.28 4.30
CA SER A 193 23.94 14.52 4.20
C SER A 193 24.33 15.11 2.84
N LEU A 194 23.70 14.63 1.76
CA LEU A 194 23.90 15.15 0.40
C LEU A 194 23.48 16.62 0.30
N GLY A 195 22.35 17.01 0.90
CA GLY A 195 21.88 18.39 0.92
C GLY A 195 22.90 19.36 1.54
N GLY A 196 23.46 19.00 2.70
CA GLY A 196 24.51 19.78 3.35
C GLY A 196 25.82 19.81 2.55
N PHE A 197 26.25 18.67 2.02
CA PHE A 197 27.47 18.55 1.23
C PHE A 197 27.44 19.43 -0.04
N LEU A 198 26.31 19.46 -0.75
CA LEU A 198 26.14 20.27 -1.96
C LEU A 198 26.38 21.76 -1.71
N VAL A 199 25.94 22.29 -0.57
CA VAL A 199 26.14 23.71 -0.21
C VAL A 199 27.60 24.03 0.11
N LEU A 200 28.35 23.06 0.63
CA LEU A 200 29.79 23.23 0.90
C LEU A 200 30.60 23.25 -0.39
N VAL A 201 30.27 22.38 -1.35
CA VAL A 201 30.99 22.28 -2.63
C VAL A 201 30.61 23.42 -3.58
N CYS A 202 29.32 23.71 -3.70
CA CYS A 202 28.82 24.72 -4.63
C CYS A 202 28.95 26.12 -4.02
N LYS A 203 29.97 26.88 -4.47
CA LYS A 203 30.24 28.21 -3.90
C LYS A 203 29.21 29.28 -4.28
N ARG A 204 28.57 29.15 -5.44
CA ARG A 204 27.62 30.12 -6.01
C ARG A 204 26.17 29.71 -5.75
N LEU A 205 25.35 30.67 -5.32
CA LEU A 205 23.94 30.47 -4.96
C LEU A 205 23.15 29.75 -6.05
N PHE A 206 23.24 30.25 -7.28
CA PHE A 206 22.52 29.70 -8.43
C PHE A 206 22.87 28.23 -8.72
N HIS A 207 24.13 27.83 -8.51
CA HIS A 207 24.57 26.46 -8.84
C HIS A 207 24.00 25.44 -7.84
N TRP A 208 24.02 25.73 -6.54
CA TRP A 208 23.46 24.78 -5.58
C TRP A 208 21.94 24.71 -5.63
N VAL A 209 21.25 25.80 -5.97
CA VAL A 209 19.79 25.78 -6.20
C VAL A 209 19.46 24.90 -7.41
N GLY A 210 20.14 25.09 -8.55
CA GLY A 210 19.92 24.27 -9.75
C GLY A 210 20.21 22.78 -9.52
N VAL A 211 21.34 22.47 -8.88
CA VAL A 211 21.70 21.08 -8.53
C VAL A 211 20.73 20.50 -7.48
N GLY A 212 20.24 21.33 -6.55
CA GLY A 212 19.25 20.93 -5.55
C GLY A 212 17.93 20.48 -6.18
N ILE A 213 17.40 21.27 -7.12
CA ILE A 213 16.18 20.92 -7.86
C ILE A 213 16.40 19.61 -8.65
N ALA A 214 17.54 19.48 -9.34
CA ALA A 214 17.86 18.26 -10.07
C ALA A 214 17.89 17.01 -9.15
N ASN A 215 18.44 17.14 -7.94
CA ASN A 215 18.46 16.06 -6.97
C ASN A 215 17.06 15.68 -6.47
N LEU A 216 16.16 16.65 -6.26
CA LEU A 216 14.78 16.35 -5.88
C LEU A 216 14.02 15.61 -6.99
N VAL A 217 14.28 15.94 -8.25
CA VAL A 217 13.74 15.19 -9.40
C VAL A 217 14.29 13.78 -9.43
N VAL A 218 15.60 13.60 -9.21
CA VAL A 218 16.22 12.27 -9.13
C VAL A 218 15.64 11.45 -7.99
N LEU A 219 15.53 12.03 -6.78
CA LEU A 219 14.91 11.38 -5.62
C LEU A 219 13.48 10.92 -5.94
N SER A 220 12.68 11.81 -6.52
CA SER A 220 11.29 11.49 -6.92
C SER A 220 11.24 10.36 -7.94
N GLY A 221 12.12 10.39 -8.95
CA GLY A 221 12.22 9.35 -9.97
C GLY A 221 12.65 8.00 -9.40
N VAL A 222 13.62 7.98 -8.49
CA VAL A 222 14.05 6.74 -7.82
C VAL A 222 12.93 6.18 -6.95
N CYS A 223 12.27 7.00 -6.13
CA CYS A 223 11.13 6.56 -5.33
C CYS A 223 10.01 5.99 -6.21
N PHE A 224 9.72 6.59 -7.37
CA PHE A 224 8.72 6.10 -8.30
C PHE A 224 9.10 4.75 -8.93
N LEU A 225 10.34 4.58 -9.38
CA LEU A 225 10.81 3.32 -9.96
C LEU A 225 10.77 2.18 -8.94
N VAL A 226 11.20 2.45 -7.71
CA VAL A 226 11.18 1.49 -6.60
C VAL A 226 9.74 1.14 -6.21
N PHE A 227 8.82 2.11 -6.26
CA PHE A 227 7.39 1.88 -6.02
C PHE A 227 6.75 0.94 -7.04
N ILE A 228 7.06 1.09 -8.33
CA ILE A 228 6.55 0.17 -9.38
C ILE A 228 7.05 -1.26 -9.18
N GLN A 229 8.21 -1.43 -8.52
CA GLN A 229 8.77 -2.74 -8.17
C GLN A 229 8.16 -3.34 -6.90
N GLY A 230 7.20 -2.68 -6.26
CA GLY A 230 6.55 -3.17 -5.04
C GLY A 230 7.10 -2.58 -3.74
N TRP A 231 7.96 -1.57 -3.78
CA TRP A 231 8.60 -1.01 -2.58
C TRP A 231 8.21 0.44 -2.33
N TRP A 232 7.58 0.71 -1.19
CA TRP A 232 7.22 2.06 -0.76
C TRP A 232 8.31 2.63 0.16
N ILE A 233 9.08 3.59 -0.34
CA ILE A 233 10.22 4.22 0.36
C ILE A 233 9.97 5.71 0.67
N PRO A 234 10.63 6.30 1.70
CA PRO A 234 10.25 7.61 2.23
C PRO A 234 10.74 8.77 1.35
N LEU A 235 9.87 9.23 0.44
CA LEU A 235 10.12 10.40 -0.41
C LEU A 235 10.11 11.71 0.39
N ILE A 236 9.01 11.97 1.11
CA ILE A 236 8.78 13.26 1.80
C ILE A 236 9.83 13.51 2.90
N PRO A 237 10.09 12.58 3.83
CA PRO A 237 11.11 12.79 4.86
C PRO A 237 12.51 13.03 4.27
N SER A 238 12.88 12.32 3.20
CA SER A 238 14.18 12.47 2.54
C SER A 238 14.32 13.82 1.84
N ALA A 239 13.28 14.28 1.15
CA ALA A 239 13.26 15.60 0.53
C ALA A 239 13.34 16.73 1.58
N LEU A 240 12.60 16.60 2.69
CA LEU A 240 12.66 17.56 3.78
C LEU A 240 14.04 17.58 4.45
N ALA A 241 14.62 16.41 4.73
CA ALA A 241 15.96 16.30 5.29
C ALA A 241 16.98 16.98 4.38
N PHE A 242 16.94 16.71 3.08
CA PHE A 242 17.82 17.33 2.08
C PHE A 242 17.71 18.86 2.06
N VAL A 243 16.49 19.40 2.03
CA VAL A 243 16.26 20.86 1.99
C VAL A 243 16.67 21.51 3.31
N ALA A 244 16.27 20.93 4.45
CA ALA A 244 16.55 21.48 5.76
C ALA A 244 18.05 21.53 6.05
N THR A 245 18.81 20.46 5.79
CA THR A 245 20.25 20.44 6.00
C THR A 245 20.96 21.44 5.08
N GLY A 246 20.56 21.51 3.81
CA GLY A 246 21.08 22.50 2.86
C GLY A 246 20.87 23.94 3.33
N MET A 247 19.65 24.26 3.80
CA MET A 247 19.32 25.57 4.35
C MET A 247 20.14 25.92 5.60
N ILE A 248 20.26 24.98 6.54
CA ILE A 248 21.02 25.18 7.78
C ILE A 248 22.51 25.43 7.49
N VAL A 249 23.10 24.61 6.62
CA VAL A 249 24.53 24.76 6.24
C VAL A 249 24.74 26.05 5.45
N GLY A 250 23.82 26.39 4.55
CA GLY A 250 23.86 27.65 3.79
C GLY A 250 23.79 28.88 4.67
N TYR A 251 22.88 28.88 5.65
CA TYR A 251 22.77 29.96 6.63
C TYR A 251 24.05 30.11 7.45
N LYS A 252 24.58 29.02 8.03
CA LYS A 252 25.84 29.06 8.79
C LYS A 252 27.00 29.58 7.96
N ARG A 253 27.12 29.14 6.70
CA ARG A 253 28.15 29.61 5.78
C ARG A 253 28.02 31.11 5.50
N ALA A 254 26.81 31.62 5.27
CA ALA A 254 26.57 33.04 5.03
C ALA A 254 26.94 33.90 6.25
N VAL A 255 26.55 33.48 7.47
CA VAL A 255 26.90 34.17 8.72
C VAL A 255 28.41 34.23 8.93
N LEU A 256 29.12 33.12 8.72
CA LEU A 256 30.59 33.07 8.86
C LEU A 256 31.30 34.03 7.88
N VAL A 257 30.82 34.10 6.64
CA VAL A 257 31.35 35.05 5.65
C VAL A 257 31.09 36.50 6.08
N SER A 258 29.87 36.84 6.53
CA SER A 258 29.55 38.20 6.99
C SER A 258 30.37 38.64 8.20
N CYS A 259 30.60 37.76 9.19
CA CYS A 259 31.46 38.07 10.34
C CYS A 259 32.92 38.30 9.94
N SER A 260 33.44 37.54 8.96
CA SER A 260 34.82 37.76 8.47
C SER A 260 35.02 39.08 7.75
N VAL A 261 33.95 39.65 7.16
CA VAL A 261 33.99 40.96 6.47
C VAL A 261 33.88 42.13 7.45
N LEU A 262 33.17 41.96 8.58
CA LEU A 262 33.01 43.01 9.60
C LEU A 262 34.18 43.10 10.60
N GLY A 263 35.06 42.09 10.65
CA GLY A 263 36.22 42.03 11.54
C GLY A 263 37.54 42.55 10.96
N ASN A 264 37.55 42.94 9.67
CA ASN A 264 38.67 43.59 8.98
C ASN A 264 38.36 45.07 8.76
#